data_AF-A0A8S3QRT2-F1
#
_entry.id   AF-A0A8S3QRT2-F1
#
_cell.length_a   1.000
_cell.length_b   1.000
_cell.length_c   1.000
_cell.angle_alpha   90.00
_cell.angle_beta   90.00
_cell.angle_gamma   90.00
#
_symmetry.space_group_name_H-M   'P 1'
#
loop_
_entity.id
_entity.type
_entity.pdbx_description
1 polymer ?
#
loop_
_entity_poly.entity_id
_entity_poly.type
_entity_poly.pdbx_seq_one_letter_code
_entity_poly.pdbx_strand_id
1 'polypeptide(L)'
;MTYVNYVNNHYTDATVVFDGYPSVPTTKDVTHFRRTKGIISPKVNFNNDTPIKTKKDEFLSNSENKQHFINTLGEKLKDGDVQVIHAEDDADLKIVLTAIEKSKQHTTTVIGEDTDLLILLCYHSKDAINKIYFKSEAKQNTHKIKIWDITETRRKIGPLVCNILPFIHAFSGCDTTSRIFGQGKGTVFKKISTNLKLQDHAAVFCQESNVESIHKSGEQMFVALYGGLQDVETLDMLRYRIFASKVCVGNIYVQVHTLPPTSDAAKLHCMRVYHQTQVWIGKGDKLDPKDWGWHVEDNKLLPIRAILPPAPEKLLRIIRCNCKLNCDTKRCSCRKHGIDCSPACGECRGMNCSNTSNITEADELDDM
;
A
#
# COMPACT_ATOMS: atom_id res chain seq x y z
N MET A 1 21.07 -10.96 -30.44
CA MET A 1 20.78 -12.17 -29.65
C MET A 1 19.27 -12.19 -29.41
N THR A 2 18.55 -13.23 -29.85
CA THR A 2 17.10 -13.34 -29.61
C THR A 2 16.85 -13.60 -28.12
N TYR A 3 15.67 -13.22 -27.61
CA TYR A 3 15.29 -13.51 -26.22
C TYR A 3 15.33 -15.01 -25.91
N VAL A 4 14.95 -15.85 -26.88
CA VAL A 4 15.07 -17.32 -26.82
C VAL A 4 16.51 -17.74 -26.54
N ASN A 5 17.47 -17.26 -27.33
CA ASN A 5 18.89 -17.60 -27.14
C ASN A 5 19.40 -17.11 -25.80
N TYR A 6 18.93 -15.94 -25.33
CA TYR A 6 19.28 -15.46 -24.00
C TYR A 6 18.80 -16.45 -22.92
N VAL A 7 17.53 -16.84 -22.95
CA VAL A 7 16.96 -17.76 -21.96
C VAL A 7 17.66 -19.12 -22.00
N ASN A 8 17.77 -19.74 -23.17
CA ASN A 8 18.35 -21.09 -23.32
C ASN A 8 19.84 -21.14 -22.97
N ASN A 9 20.57 -20.03 -23.13
CA ASN A 9 22.00 -19.98 -22.77
C ASN A 9 22.25 -19.70 -21.29
N HIS A 10 21.28 -19.16 -20.55
CA HIS A 10 21.47 -18.74 -19.15
C HIS A 10 20.70 -19.59 -18.14
N TYR A 11 19.65 -20.29 -18.57
CA TYR A 11 18.75 -21.03 -17.69
C TYR A 11 18.45 -22.42 -18.26
N THR A 12 18.35 -23.42 -17.39
CA THR A 12 17.97 -24.80 -17.72
C THR A 12 16.53 -25.05 -17.30
N ASP A 13 15.72 -25.71 -18.14
CA ASP A 13 14.27 -25.94 -17.93
C ASP A 13 13.51 -24.66 -17.51
N ALA A 14 13.74 -23.57 -18.23
CA ALA A 14 13.19 -22.28 -17.88
C ALA A 14 11.66 -22.26 -18.06
N THR A 15 10.97 -21.71 -17.05
CA THR A 15 9.56 -21.30 -17.14
C THR A 15 9.47 -19.79 -17.00
N VAL A 16 8.95 -19.12 -18.03
CA VAL A 16 8.72 -17.68 -18.03
C VAL A 16 7.25 -17.40 -17.70
N VAL A 17 7.00 -16.57 -16.70
CA VAL A 17 5.65 -16.14 -16.33
C VAL A 17 5.53 -14.65 -16.64
N PHE A 18 4.56 -14.29 -17.47
CA PHE A 18 4.25 -12.90 -17.78
C PHE A 18 3.07 -12.40 -16.94
N ASP A 19 3.11 -11.11 -16.60
CA ASP A 19 1.92 -10.36 -16.16
C ASP A 19 0.80 -10.45 -17.19
N GLY A 20 -0.43 -10.25 -16.76
CA GLY A 20 -1.58 -9.94 -17.58
C GLY A 20 -1.89 -8.45 -17.56
N TYR A 21 -2.46 -7.95 -18.66
CA TYR A 21 -2.94 -6.59 -18.80
C TYR A 21 -4.38 -6.64 -19.32
N PRO A 22 -5.34 -7.06 -18.47
CA PRO A 22 -6.71 -7.25 -18.89
C PRO A 22 -7.36 -5.91 -19.26
N SER A 23 -8.42 -5.97 -20.07
CA SER A 23 -9.21 -4.78 -20.45
C SER A 23 -10.19 -4.34 -19.35
N VAL A 24 -10.40 -5.18 -18.35
CA VAL A 24 -11.25 -4.89 -17.19
C VAL A 24 -10.45 -4.15 -16.10
N PRO A 25 -11.10 -3.31 -15.29
CA PRO A 25 -10.44 -2.60 -14.19
C PRO A 25 -9.80 -3.57 -13.17
N THR A 26 -8.58 -3.26 -12.70
CA THR A 26 -7.88 -4.07 -11.69
C THR A 26 -7.33 -3.23 -10.55
N THR A 27 -7.01 -3.85 -9.42
CA THR A 27 -6.42 -3.15 -8.26
C THR A 27 -5.05 -2.55 -8.56
N LYS A 28 -4.41 -2.91 -9.69
CA LYS A 28 -3.14 -2.34 -10.15
C LYS A 28 -3.31 -1.09 -11.03
N ASP A 29 -4.53 -0.69 -11.41
CA ASP A 29 -4.78 0.47 -12.27
C ASP A 29 -4.09 1.75 -11.78
N VAL A 30 -4.20 2.04 -10.47
CA VAL A 30 -3.56 3.23 -9.86
C VAL A 30 -2.04 3.17 -9.97
N THR A 31 -1.47 1.99 -9.76
CA THR A 31 -0.02 1.80 -9.84
C THR A 31 0.46 1.91 -11.29
N HIS A 32 -0.25 1.33 -12.25
CA HIS A 32 0.04 1.50 -13.67
C HIS A 32 -0.03 2.98 -14.07
N PHE A 33 -1.09 3.70 -13.67
CA PHE A 33 -1.22 5.12 -13.93
C PHE A 33 -0.04 5.92 -13.35
N ARG A 34 0.35 5.69 -12.09
CA ARG A 34 1.51 6.34 -11.45
C ARG A 34 2.81 6.06 -12.20
N ARG A 35 3.03 4.83 -12.67
CA ARG A 35 4.24 4.42 -13.41
C ARG A 35 4.32 5.07 -14.80
N THR A 36 3.18 5.24 -15.47
CA THR A 36 3.13 5.95 -16.77
C THR A 36 3.35 7.46 -16.66
N LYS A 37 3.25 8.05 -15.46
CA LYS A 37 3.35 9.51 -15.25
C LYS A 37 2.37 10.31 -16.12
N GLY A 38 1.20 9.73 -16.43
CA GLY A 38 0.20 10.33 -17.30
C GLY A 38 0.52 10.27 -18.80
N ILE A 39 1.56 9.53 -19.22
CA ILE A 39 1.87 9.31 -20.63
C ILE A 39 0.82 8.36 -21.21
N ILE A 40 0.01 8.87 -22.13
CA ILE A 40 -0.97 8.09 -22.89
C ILE A 40 -0.40 7.89 -24.29
N SER A 41 -0.18 6.64 -24.68
CA SER A 41 0.28 6.29 -26.02
C SER A 41 -0.81 5.56 -26.81
N PRO A 42 -0.85 5.76 -28.14
CA PRO A 42 -1.81 5.06 -28.97
C PRO A 42 -1.50 3.55 -29.02
N LYS A 43 -2.53 2.78 -29.34
CA LYS A 43 -2.36 1.39 -29.73
C LYS A 43 -1.49 1.32 -30.99
N VAL A 44 -0.48 0.46 -30.97
CA VAL A 44 0.42 0.22 -32.09
C VAL A 44 0.10 -1.16 -32.66
N ASN A 45 -0.20 -1.22 -33.96
CA ASN A 45 -0.30 -2.49 -34.66
C ASN A 45 1.11 -2.94 -35.07
N PHE A 46 1.59 -4.05 -34.53
CA PHE A 46 2.91 -4.59 -34.82
C PHE A 46 2.89 -6.12 -34.92
N ASN A 47 3.92 -6.64 -35.59
CA ASN A 47 4.24 -8.06 -35.70
C ASN A 47 5.71 -8.30 -35.36
N ASN A 48 6.16 -9.54 -35.57
CA ASN A 48 7.50 -10.00 -35.27
C ASN A 48 8.65 -9.25 -35.97
N ASP A 49 8.36 -8.61 -37.10
CA ASP A 49 9.34 -7.93 -37.96
C ASP A 49 9.20 -6.41 -37.91
N THR A 50 8.25 -5.90 -37.13
CA THR A 50 7.96 -4.47 -37.06
C THR A 50 9.05 -3.74 -36.26
N PRO A 51 9.78 -2.80 -36.86
CA PRO A 51 10.76 -2.00 -36.12
C PRO A 51 10.04 -1.02 -35.20
N ILE A 52 10.34 -1.06 -33.90
CA ILE A 52 9.80 -0.10 -32.93
C ILE A 52 10.43 1.28 -33.18
N LYS A 53 9.61 2.23 -33.64
CA LYS A 53 10.02 3.63 -33.89
C LYS A 53 9.71 4.57 -32.73
N THR A 54 8.94 4.12 -31.76
CA THR A 54 8.57 4.88 -30.56
C THR A 54 9.55 4.61 -29.41
N LYS A 55 9.56 5.47 -28.40
CA LYS A 55 10.33 5.18 -27.18
C LYS A 55 9.73 3.98 -26.45
N LYS A 56 10.58 3.16 -25.83
CA LYS A 56 10.16 1.99 -25.04
C LYS A 56 9.09 2.35 -24.00
N ASP A 57 9.34 3.39 -23.21
CA ASP A 57 8.45 3.78 -22.11
C ASP A 57 7.10 4.29 -22.61
N GLU A 58 7.08 4.93 -23.78
CA GLU A 58 5.85 5.37 -24.43
C GLU A 58 5.06 4.17 -24.95
N PHE A 59 5.70 3.26 -25.70
CA PHE A 59 5.06 2.04 -26.19
C PHE A 59 4.44 1.20 -25.06
N LEU A 60 5.20 1.01 -23.97
CA LEU A 60 4.77 0.25 -22.80
C LEU A 60 3.83 1.03 -21.87
N SER A 61 3.49 2.28 -22.15
CA SER A 61 2.49 3.00 -21.34
C SER A 61 1.06 2.55 -21.65
N ASN A 62 0.81 1.98 -22.83
CA ASN A 62 -0.47 1.41 -23.24
C ASN A 62 -0.57 -0.08 -22.87
N SER A 63 -1.65 -0.49 -22.20
CA SER A 63 -1.89 -1.86 -21.74
C SER A 63 -2.11 -2.85 -22.88
N GLU A 64 -2.79 -2.46 -23.97
CA GLU A 64 -2.98 -3.32 -25.14
C GLU A 64 -1.65 -3.60 -25.85
N ASN A 65 -0.77 -2.59 -25.96
CA ASN A 65 0.57 -2.77 -26.52
C ASN A 65 1.39 -3.75 -25.68
N LYS A 66 1.32 -3.62 -24.34
CA LYS A 66 1.97 -4.56 -23.42
C LYS A 66 1.45 -5.98 -23.60
N GLN A 67 0.12 -6.16 -23.59
CA GLN A 67 -0.51 -7.47 -23.72
C GLN A 67 -0.14 -8.13 -25.06
N HIS A 68 -0.25 -7.39 -26.16
CA HIS A 68 0.11 -7.91 -27.48
C HIS A 68 1.60 -8.27 -27.55
N PHE A 69 2.46 -7.47 -26.91
CA PHE A 69 3.90 -7.69 -26.90
C PHE A 69 4.28 -8.96 -26.14
N ILE A 70 3.75 -9.16 -24.93
CA ILE A 70 4.06 -10.35 -24.14
C ILE A 70 3.48 -11.62 -24.78
N ASN A 71 2.33 -11.53 -25.47
CA ASN A 71 1.76 -12.67 -26.20
C ASN A 71 2.69 -13.06 -27.36
N THR A 72 3.10 -12.07 -28.17
CA THR A 72 4.02 -12.27 -29.29
C THR A 72 5.38 -12.83 -28.82
N LEU A 73 5.91 -12.30 -27.71
CA LEU A 73 7.15 -12.80 -27.10
C LEU A 73 6.98 -14.21 -26.53
N GLY A 74 5.83 -14.49 -25.91
CA GLY A 74 5.49 -15.79 -25.36
C GLY A 74 5.40 -16.88 -26.42
N GLU A 75 4.81 -16.60 -27.58
CA GLU A 75 4.80 -17.50 -28.74
C GLU A 75 6.22 -17.79 -29.22
N LYS A 76 7.05 -16.76 -29.41
CA LYS A 76 8.46 -16.94 -29.80
C LYS A 76 9.26 -17.76 -28.80
N LEU A 77 8.99 -17.61 -27.50
CA LEU A 77 9.63 -18.41 -26.45
C LEU A 77 9.20 -19.87 -26.52
N LYS A 78 7.90 -20.14 -26.73
CA LYS A 78 7.38 -21.50 -26.92
C LYS A 78 7.97 -22.20 -28.16
N ASP A 79 8.10 -21.47 -29.28
CA ASP A 79 8.74 -21.97 -30.50
C ASP A 79 10.23 -22.35 -30.27
N GLY A 80 10.84 -21.78 -29.23
CA GLY A 80 12.20 -22.08 -28.79
C GLY A 80 12.29 -23.06 -27.60
N ASP A 81 11.26 -23.87 -27.39
CA ASP A 81 11.12 -24.87 -26.33
C ASP A 81 11.15 -24.33 -24.88
N VAL A 82 10.82 -23.05 -24.69
CA VAL A 82 10.68 -22.43 -23.36
C VAL A 82 9.23 -22.54 -22.88
N GLN A 83 9.03 -22.99 -21.63
CA GLN A 83 7.69 -23.01 -21.02
C GLN A 83 7.24 -21.59 -20.71
N VAL A 84 6.03 -21.22 -21.11
CA VAL A 84 5.46 -19.88 -20.91
C VAL A 84 4.09 -19.95 -20.27
N ILE A 85 3.89 -19.14 -19.23
CA ILE A 85 2.62 -18.97 -18.51
C ILE A 85 2.25 -17.48 -18.54
N HIS A 86 0.97 -17.19 -18.76
CA HIS A 86 0.42 -15.83 -18.61
C HIS A 86 -0.47 -15.78 -17.37
N ALA A 87 -0.24 -14.78 -16.52
CA ALA A 87 -1.17 -14.43 -15.47
C ALA A 87 -2.37 -13.65 -16.06
N GLU A 88 -3.49 -13.63 -15.34
CA GLU A 88 -4.67 -12.85 -15.74
C GLU A 88 -4.47 -11.35 -15.50
N ASP A 89 -3.82 -10.99 -14.39
CA ASP A 89 -3.46 -9.62 -14.01
C ASP A 89 -2.03 -9.62 -13.43
N ASP A 90 -1.86 -9.87 -12.14
CA ASP A 90 -0.53 -9.89 -11.52
C ASP A 90 0.17 -11.27 -11.60
N ALA A 91 1.43 -11.28 -12.05
CA ALA A 91 2.21 -12.53 -12.13
C ALA A 91 2.83 -12.98 -10.81
N ASP A 92 2.95 -12.13 -9.78
CA ASP A 92 3.76 -12.43 -8.59
C ASP A 92 3.36 -13.75 -7.91
N LEU A 93 2.06 -13.93 -7.64
CA LEU A 93 1.56 -15.17 -7.05
C LEU A 93 1.74 -16.36 -7.99
N LYS A 94 1.50 -16.17 -9.30
CA LYS A 94 1.64 -17.24 -10.31
C LYS A 94 3.08 -17.72 -10.42
N ILE A 95 4.06 -16.81 -10.38
CA ILE A 95 5.50 -17.11 -10.35
C ILE A 95 5.82 -17.99 -9.14
N VAL A 96 5.37 -17.57 -7.95
CA VAL A 96 5.66 -18.30 -6.72
C VAL A 96 5.02 -19.69 -6.72
N LEU A 97 3.74 -19.80 -7.06
CA LEU A 97 3.05 -21.10 -7.09
C LEU A 97 3.69 -22.05 -8.13
N THR A 98 4.11 -21.52 -9.29
CA THR A 98 4.85 -22.29 -10.30
C THR A 98 6.17 -22.80 -9.74
N ALA A 99 6.89 -21.95 -9.00
CA ALA A 99 8.15 -22.34 -8.36
C ALA A 99 7.94 -23.40 -7.27
N ILE A 100 6.88 -23.31 -6.46
CA ILE A 100 6.53 -24.34 -5.48
C ILE A 100 6.24 -25.67 -6.20
N GLU A 101 5.48 -25.65 -7.29
CA GLU A 101 5.17 -26.87 -8.05
C GLU A 101 6.44 -27.52 -8.63
N LYS A 102 7.29 -26.72 -9.30
CA LYS A 102 8.57 -27.19 -9.83
C LYS A 102 9.50 -27.71 -8.72
N SER A 103 9.42 -27.13 -7.52
CA SER A 103 10.22 -27.56 -6.36
C SER A 103 9.88 -28.96 -5.85
N LYS A 104 8.75 -29.54 -6.24
CA LYS A 104 8.41 -30.93 -5.87
C LYS A 104 9.34 -31.94 -6.54
N GLN A 105 9.85 -31.62 -7.73
CA GLN A 105 10.68 -32.51 -8.53
C GLN A 105 12.16 -32.13 -8.48
N HIS A 106 12.48 -30.82 -8.40
CA HIS A 106 13.85 -30.33 -8.53
C HIS A 106 14.14 -29.16 -7.58
N THR A 107 15.41 -28.92 -7.29
CA THR A 107 15.80 -27.62 -6.72
C THR A 107 15.45 -26.50 -7.70
N THR A 108 14.73 -25.47 -7.24
CA THR A 108 14.15 -24.44 -8.11
C THR A 108 14.71 -23.07 -7.76
N THR A 109 15.05 -22.26 -8.77
CA THR A 109 15.49 -20.87 -8.58
C THR A 109 14.49 -19.92 -9.22
N VAL A 110 13.93 -19.01 -8.42
CA VAL A 110 13.09 -17.89 -8.89
C VAL A 110 13.99 -16.70 -9.18
N ILE A 111 13.88 -16.16 -10.40
CA ILE A 111 14.60 -14.96 -10.82
C ILE A 111 13.63 -13.78 -10.78
N GLY A 112 13.98 -12.74 -10.02
CA GLY A 112 13.15 -11.54 -9.93
C GLY A 112 13.74 -10.47 -9.03
N GLU A 113 13.24 -9.24 -9.17
CA GLU A 113 13.68 -8.08 -8.39
C GLU A 113 12.65 -7.66 -7.32
N ASP A 114 11.40 -8.11 -7.44
CA ASP A 114 10.32 -7.65 -6.57
C ASP A 114 10.43 -8.25 -5.16
N THR A 115 10.17 -7.41 -4.16
CA THR A 115 10.06 -7.86 -2.76
C THR A 115 8.83 -8.72 -2.56
N ASP A 116 7.77 -8.50 -3.34
CA ASP A 116 6.51 -9.25 -3.29
C ASP A 116 6.79 -10.75 -3.48
N LEU A 117 7.68 -11.12 -4.41
CA LEU A 117 8.13 -12.50 -4.63
C LEU A 117 8.80 -13.11 -3.40
N LEU A 118 9.71 -12.41 -2.72
CA LEU A 118 10.37 -12.91 -1.52
C LEU A 118 9.36 -13.19 -0.40
N ILE A 119 8.41 -12.27 -0.20
CA ILE A 119 7.36 -12.39 0.82
C ILE A 119 6.47 -13.60 0.51
N LEU A 120 6.02 -13.72 -0.74
CA LEU A 120 5.17 -14.82 -1.19
C LEU A 120 5.90 -16.18 -1.13
N LEU A 121 7.18 -16.24 -1.50
CA LEU A 121 8.00 -17.45 -1.37
C LEU A 121 8.12 -17.85 0.10
N CYS A 122 8.34 -16.90 1.01
CA CYS A 122 8.40 -17.17 2.45
C CYS A 122 7.05 -17.63 3.03
N TYR A 123 5.91 -17.32 2.40
CA TYR A 123 4.59 -17.80 2.81
C TYR A 123 4.30 -19.19 2.24
N HIS A 124 4.43 -19.38 0.92
CA HIS A 124 3.95 -20.57 0.21
C HIS A 124 4.85 -21.81 0.29
N SER A 125 6.16 -21.64 0.53
CA SER A 125 7.13 -22.77 0.57
C SER A 125 7.09 -23.65 1.84
N LYS A 126 5.97 -23.69 2.56
CA LYS A 126 5.81 -24.49 3.79
C LYS A 126 5.95 -25.99 3.50
N ASP A 127 5.50 -26.41 2.33
CA ASP A 127 5.45 -27.80 1.86
C ASP A 127 6.47 -28.04 0.74
N ALA A 128 7.47 -27.16 0.58
CA ALA A 128 8.51 -27.32 -0.42
C ALA A 128 9.38 -28.54 -0.09
N ILE A 129 9.47 -29.48 -1.04
CA ILE A 129 10.24 -30.72 -0.88
C ILE A 129 11.72 -30.45 -1.14
N ASN A 130 12.04 -29.81 -2.27
CA ASN A 130 13.40 -29.42 -2.60
C ASN A 130 13.66 -27.95 -2.27
N LYS A 131 14.95 -27.58 -2.30
CA LYS A 131 15.37 -26.20 -2.03
C LYS A 131 14.80 -25.24 -3.06
N ILE A 132 14.41 -24.07 -2.57
CA ILE A 132 14.01 -22.93 -3.40
C ILE A 132 14.96 -21.77 -3.13
N TYR A 133 15.53 -21.22 -4.20
CA TYR A 133 16.33 -20.01 -4.16
C TYR A 133 15.57 -18.85 -4.79
N PHE A 134 15.64 -17.68 -4.20
CA PHE A 134 15.28 -16.42 -4.85
C PHE A 134 16.55 -15.68 -5.21
N LYS A 135 16.66 -15.21 -6.45
CA LYS A 135 17.86 -14.59 -6.98
C LYS A 135 17.50 -13.33 -7.76
N SER A 136 18.18 -12.22 -7.45
CA SER A 136 18.11 -10.99 -8.22
C SER A 136 18.90 -11.11 -9.52
N GLU A 137 18.59 -10.30 -10.54
CA GLU A 137 19.44 -10.22 -11.72
C GLU A 137 20.71 -9.42 -11.42
N ALA A 138 21.77 -9.69 -12.17
CA ALA A 138 23.01 -8.93 -12.05
C ALA A 138 22.79 -7.52 -12.64
N LYS A 139 22.87 -6.48 -11.81
CA LYS A 139 22.86 -5.10 -12.32
C LYS A 139 24.15 -4.83 -13.09
N GLN A 140 24.01 -4.25 -14.28
CA GLN A 140 25.09 -3.99 -15.24
C GLN A 140 26.33 -3.31 -14.64
N ASN A 141 26.18 -2.52 -13.56
CA ASN A 141 27.27 -1.73 -12.98
C ASN A 141 27.82 -2.23 -11.64
N THR A 142 27.22 -3.24 -10.99
CA THR A 142 27.65 -3.64 -9.63
C THR A 142 28.00 -5.10 -9.47
N HIS A 143 27.63 -5.98 -10.42
CA HIS A 143 27.76 -7.46 -10.34
C HIS A 143 27.24 -8.08 -9.01
N LYS A 144 26.57 -7.30 -8.16
CA LYS A 144 26.04 -7.76 -6.87
C LYS A 144 24.70 -8.43 -7.11
N ILE A 145 24.73 -9.74 -7.08
CA ILE A 145 23.55 -10.60 -7.08
C ILE A 145 23.15 -10.85 -5.63
N LYS A 146 21.88 -10.66 -5.31
CA LYS A 146 21.32 -11.10 -4.04
C LYS A 146 20.72 -12.49 -4.22
N ILE A 147 21.04 -13.40 -3.31
CA ILE A 147 20.52 -14.76 -3.30
C ILE A 147 19.95 -15.03 -1.92
N TRP A 148 18.74 -15.53 -1.88
CA TRP A 148 18.07 -15.99 -0.68
C TRP A 148 17.79 -17.48 -0.80
N ASP A 149 18.33 -18.25 0.13
CA ASP A 149 17.84 -19.61 0.39
C ASP A 149 16.51 -19.46 1.15
N ILE A 150 15.41 -19.82 0.51
CA ILE A 150 14.07 -19.59 1.07
C ILE A 150 13.83 -20.48 2.29
N THR A 151 14.34 -21.70 2.28
CA THR A 151 14.24 -22.62 3.43
C THR A 151 14.94 -22.03 4.64
N GLU A 152 16.19 -21.56 4.47
CA GLU A 152 16.95 -20.93 5.56
C GLU A 152 16.35 -19.59 6.00
N THR A 153 15.81 -18.82 5.05
CA THR A 153 15.13 -17.54 5.33
C THR A 153 13.91 -17.77 6.22
N ARG A 154 13.05 -18.75 5.88
CA ARG A 154 11.90 -19.14 6.70
C ARG A 154 12.31 -19.63 8.08
N ARG A 155 13.36 -20.44 8.16
CA ARG A 155 13.89 -20.94 9.43
C ARG A 155 14.29 -19.79 10.37
N LYS A 156 14.93 -18.74 9.83
CA LYS A 156 15.33 -17.55 10.60
C LYS A 156 14.16 -16.65 10.99
N ILE A 157 13.17 -16.51 10.11
CA ILE A 157 11.97 -15.68 10.37
C ILE A 157 11.02 -16.37 11.36
N GLY A 158 10.94 -17.70 11.30
CA GLY A 158 10.03 -18.51 12.09
C GLY A 158 8.66 -18.71 11.41
N PRO A 159 8.01 -19.86 11.63
CA PRO A 159 6.79 -20.24 10.92
C PRO A 159 5.61 -19.30 11.19
N LEU A 160 5.45 -18.83 12.44
CA LEU A 160 4.37 -17.93 12.83
C LEU A 160 4.45 -16.60 12.06
N VAL A 161 5.63 -15.99 12.02
CA VAL A 161 5.83 -14.72 11.30
C VAL A 161 5.69 -14.94 9.79
N CYS A 162 6.17 -16.05 9.24
CA CYS A 162 5.99 -16.38 7.82
C CYS A 162 4.50 -16.43 7.42
N ASN A 163 3.62 -16.93 8.30
CA ASN A 163 2.18 -17.00 8.03
C ASN A 163 1.48 -15.63 8.00
N ILE A 164 2.06 -14.61 8.63
CA ILE A 164 1.52 -13.24 8.65
C ILE A 164 2.34 -12.25 7.80
N LEU A 165 3.41 -12.70 7.15
CA LEU A 165 4.25 -11.87 6.27
C LEU A 165 3.46 -11.17 5.15
N PRO A 166 2.52 -11.83 4.45
CA PRO A 166 1.70 -11.16 3.44
C PRO A 166 0.96 -9.94 3.99
N PHE A 167 0.37 -10.07 5.20
CA PHE A 167 -0.26 -8.95 5.90
C PHE A 167 0.75 -7.85 6.24
N ILE A 168 1.90 -8.17 6.84
CA ILE A 168 2.91 -7.17 7.22
C ILE A 168 3.32 -6.33 6.00
N HIS A 169 3.51 -7.00 4.87
CA HIS A 169 3.94 -6.35 3.63
C HIS A 169 2.83 -5.50 3.01
N ALA A 170 1.59 -6.01 2.93
CA ALA A 170 0.43 -5.27 2.44
C ALA A 170 0.09 -4.07 3.36
N PHE A 171 0.10 -4.27 4.67
CA PHE A 171 -0.24 -3.24 5.66
C PHE A 171 0.74 -2.06 5.65
N SER A 172 2.03 -2.35 5.50
CA SER A 172 3.09 -1.32 5.40
C SER A 172 3.14 -0.59 4.05
N GLY A 173 2.37 -1.05 3.05
CA GLY A 173 2.19 -0.42 1.75
C GLY A 173 2.85 -1.20 0.61
N CYS A 174 2.08 -1.63 -0.38
CA CYS A 174 2.53 -2.30 -1.61
C CYS A 174 1.99 -1.59 -2.85
N ASP A 175 1.91 -2.25 -4.00
CA ASP A 175 1.37 -1.66 -5.22
C ASP A 175 -0.14 -1.31 -5.11
N THR A 176 -0.90 -2.02 -4.28
CA THR A 176 -2.36 -1.85 -4.15
C THR A 176 -2.78 -1.17 -2.84
N THR A 177 -1.83 -0.94 -1.92
CA THR A 177 -2.11 -0.34 -0.60
C THR A 177 -1.21 0.88 -0.34
N SER A 178 -1.69 1.80 0.50
CA SER A 178 -0.94 3.03 0.78
C SER A 178 0.22 2.77 1.73
N ARG A 179 1.34 3.49 1.52
CA ARG A 179 2.41 3.52 2.51
C ARG A 179 1.98 4.34 3.73
N ILE A 180 2.29 3.83 4.92
CA ILE A 180 2.07 4.55 6.18
C ILE A 180 3.22 5.55 6.39
N PHE A 181 2.89 6.83 6.55
CA PHE A 181 3.91 7.87 6.72
C PHE A 181 4.73 7.65 7.99
N GLY A 182 6.05 7.78 7.89
CA GLY A 182 6.97 7.57 9.01
C GLY A 182 7.20 6.10 9.41
N GLN A 183 6.46 5.15 8.81
CA GLN A 183 6.57 3.73 9.13
C GLN A 183 7.17 2.97 7.94
N GLY A 184 8.42 2.52 8.07
CA GLY A 184 9.10 1.71 7.06
C GLY A 184 8.76 0.22 7.17
N LYS A 185 8.83 -0.53 6.06
CA LYS A 185 8.58 -1.98 6.03
C LYS A 185 9.37 -2.75 7.09
N GLY A 186 10.67 -2.47 7.21
CA GLY A 186 11.54 -3.10 8.21
C GLY A 186 11.14 -2.75 9.66
N THR A 187 10.68 -1.52 9.90
CA THR A 187 10.18 -1.09 11.22
C THR A 187 8.90 -1.83 11.59
N VAL A 188 7.94 -1.89 10.67
CA VAL A 188 6.67 -2.59 10.86
C VAL A 188 6.92 -4.09 11.07
N PHE A 189 7.75 -4.70 10.23
CA PHE A 189 8.16 -6.10 10.38
C PHE A 189 8.77 -6.36 11.76
N LYS A 190 9.81 -5.62 12.15
CA LYS A 190 10.47 -5.82 13.46
C LYS A 190 9.48 -5.71 14.60
N LYS A 191 8.60 -4.71 14.57
CA LYS A 191 7.63 -4.45 15.65
C LYS A 191 6.59 -5.56 15.80
N ILE A 192 6.07 -6.08 14.68
CA ILE A 192 5.09 -7.18 14.70
C ILE A 192 5.78 -8.51 15.05
N SER A 193 6.95 -8.80 14.46
CA SER A 193 7.69 -10.04 14.69
C SER A 193 8.12 -10.26 16.14
N THR A 194 8.21 -9.20 16.96
CA THR A 194 8.58 -9.29 18.38
C THR A 194 7.43 -9.09 19.36
N ASN A 195 6.19 -8.94 18.89
CA ASN A 195 5.03 -8.68 19.75
C ASN A 195 3.88 -9.64 19.41
N LEU A 196 3.63 -10.62 20.29
CA LEU A 196 2.61 -11.66 20.08
C LEU A 196 1.20 -11.09 19.89
N LYS A 197 0.83 -10.06 20.66
CA LYS A 197 -0.48 -9.41 20.51
C LYS A 197 -0.65 -8.76 19.13
N LEU A 198 0.41 -8.18 18.57
CA LEU A 198 0.37 -7.67 17.19
C LEU A 198 0.32 -8.81 16.16
N GLN A 199 0.90 -9.97 16.46
CA GLN A 199 0.79 -11.15 15.60
C GLN A 199 -0.65 -11.69 15.60
N ASP A 200 -1.35 -11.67 16.73
CA ASP A 200 -2.77 -12.05 16.81
C ASP A 200 -3.64 -11.11 15.96
N HIS A 201 -3.42 -9.80 16.05
CA HIS A 201 -4.09 -8.83 15.18
C HIS A 201 -3.77 -9.05 13.69
N ALA A 202 -2.52 -9.39 13.36
CA ALA A 202 -2.11 -9.70 11.99
C ALA A 202 -2.76 -10.98 11.45
N ALA A 203 -2.93 -12.00 12.30
CA ALA A 203 -3.54 -13.27 11.93
C ALA A 203 -4.99 -13.10 11.47
N VAL A 204 -5.73 -12.13 12.03
CA VAL A 204 -7.10 -11.78 11.58
C VAL A 204 -7.13 -11.46 10.07
N PHE A 205 -6.08 -10.86 9.52
CA PHE A 205 -6.03 -10.53 8.09
C PHE A 205 -5.65 -11.72 7.20
N CYS A 206 -5.11 -12.79 7.78
CA CYS A 206 -4.62 -13.98 7.07
C CYS A 206 -5.62 -15.16 7.11
N GLN A 207 -6.78 -14.95 7.75
CA GLN A 207 -7.89 -15.89 7.82
C GLN A 207 -9.16 -15.23 7.27
N GLU A 208 -10.24 -16.01 7.14
CA GLU A 208 -11.55 -15.45 6.79
C GLU A 208 -12.07 -14.60 7.95
N SER A 209 -12.29 -13.31 7.68
CA SER A 209 -12.66 -12.32 8.70
C SER A 209 -13.68 -11.32 8.15
N ASN A 210 -14.55 -10.85 9.05
CA ASN A 210 -15.49 -9.78 8.73
C ASN A 210 -14.83 -8.38 8.88
N VAL A 211 -15.48 -7.37 8.29
CA VAL A 211 -15.00 -5.98 8.28
C VAL A 211 -14.80 -5.41 9.69
N GLU A 212 -15.63 -5.80 10.66
CA GLU A 212 -15.53 -5.32 12.04
C GLU A 212 -14.25 -5.82 12.72
N SER A 213 -13.94 -7.11 12.59
CA SER A 213 -12.73 -7.73 13.14
C SER A 213 -11.48 -7.15 12.51
N ILE A 214 -11.52 -6.94 11.18
CA ILE A 214 -10.46 -6.30 10.40
C ILE A 214 -10.24 -4.86 10.88
N HIS A 215 -11.31 -4.10 11.07
CA HIS A 215 -11.23 -2.72 11.56
C HIS A 215 -10.65 -2.66 12.97
N LYS A 216 -11.16 -3.47 13.90
CA LYS A 216 -10.67 -3.52 15.29
C LYS A 216 -9.18 -3.87 15.36
N SER A 217 -8.77 -4.93 14.66
CA SER A 217 -7.36 -5.35 14.65
C SER A 217 -6.46 -4.36 13.92
N GLY A 218 -6.94 -3.78 12.82
CA GLY A 218 -6.24 -2.74 12.08
C GLY A 218 -6.03 -1.47 12.89
N GLU A 219 -7.05 -1.04 13.64
CA GLU A 219 -6.97 0.12 14.52
C GLU A 219 -5.91 -0.09 15.61
N GLN A 220 -5.93 -1.25 16.28
CA GLN A 220 -4.92 -1.59 17.30
C GLN A 220 -3.49 -1.69 16.73
N MET A 221 -3.36 -2.07 15.45
CA MET A 221 -2.08 -2.05 14.74
C MET A 221 -1.59 -0.61 14.53
N PHE A 222 -2.45 0.30 14.08
CA PHE A 222 -2.12 1.72 13.94
C PHE A 222 -1.80 2.38 15.28
N VAL A 223 -2.61 2.12 16.31
CA VAL A 223 -2.36 2.61 17.68
C VAL A 223 -0.97 2.21 18.14
N ALA A 224 -0.60 0.94 17.98
CA ALA A 224 0.74 0.48 18.31
C ALA A 224 1.82 1.18 17.49
N LEU A 225 1.69 1.26 16.16
CA LEU A 225 2.69 1.86 15.28
C LEU A 225 2.99 3.33 15.63
N TYR A 226 1.96 4.09 16.01
CA TYR A 226 2.08 5.49 16.37
C TYR A 226 2.33 5.75 17.87
N GLY A 227 2.57 4.69 18.66
CA GLY A 227 2.96 4.80 20.07
C GLY A 227 1.80 5.13 21.02
N GLY A 228 0.57 4.75 20.66
CA GLY A 228 -0.56 4.76 21.57
C GLY A 228 -0.62 3.53 22.46
N LEU A 229 -1.48 3.62 23.48
CA LEU A 229 -1.77 2.56 24.43
C LEU A 229 -2.83 1.62 23.84
N GLN A 230 -2.42 0.41 23.48
CA GLN A 230 -3.32 -0.61 22.95
C GLN A 230 -4.41 -0.98 23.96
N ASP A 231 -5.61 -1.31 23.47
CA ASP A 231 -6.85 -1.59 24.22
C ASP A 231 -7.37 -0.45 25.12
N VAL A 232 -6.68 0.70 25.14
CA VAL A 232 -7.06 1.86 25.95
C VAL A 232 -7.43 3.04 25.06
N GLU A 233 -6.59 3.34 24.07
CA GLU A 233 -6.82 4.44 23.13
C GLU A 233 -7.45 3.93 21.83
N THR A 234 -8.44 4.68 21.34
CA THR A 234 -8.84 4.59 19.92
C THR A 234 -7.85 5.35 19.05
N LEU A 235 -7.86 5.07 17.75
CA LEU A 235 -6.98 5.78 16.82
C LEU A 235 -7.30 7.28 16.74
N ASP A 236 -8.57 7.67 16.83
CA ASP A 236 -8.97 9.08 16.87
C ASP A 236 -8.51 9.78 18.16
N MET A 237 -8.58 9.12 19.32
CA MET A 237 -8.02 9.65 20.59
C MET A 237 -6.50 9.87 20.46
N LEU A 238 -5.78 8.87 19.94
CA LEU A 238 -4.34 8.96 19.70
C LEU A 238 -4.00 10.09 18.71
N ARG A 239 -4.76 10.19 17.62
CA ARG A 239 -4.57 11.23 16.60
C ARG A 239 -4.78 12.62 17.19
N TYR A 240 -5.82 12.82 18.00
CA TYR A 240 -6.08 14.08 18.68
C TYR A 240 -4.97 14.42 19.69
N ARG A 241 -4.53 13.45 20.49
CA ARG A 241 -3.42 13.66 21.46
C ARG A 241 -2.13 14.07 20.77
N ILE A 242 -1.75 13.40 19.68
CA ILE A 242 -0.55 13.75 18.90
C ILE A 242 -0.71 15.13 18.26
N PHE A 243 -1.89 15.45 17.74
CA PHE A 243 -2.19 16.78 17.19
C PHE A 243 -2.04 17.87 18.26
N ALA A 244 -2.70 17.72 19.41
CA ALA A 244 -2.64 18.68 20.50
C ALA A 244 -1.20 18.91 20.97
N SER A 245 -0.42 17.83 21.16
CA SER A 245 1.00 17.91 21.50
C SER A 245 1.81 18.73 20.48
N LYS A 246 1.58 18.52 19.17
CA LYS A 246 2.27 19.27 18.11
C LYS A 246 1.87 20.75 18.08
N VAL A 247 0.60 21.07 18.32
CA VAL A 247 0.11 22.45 18.38
C VAL A 247 0.69 23.20 19.58
N CYS A 248 0.81 22.55 20.74
CA CYS A 248 1.35 23.16 21.95
C CYS A 248 2.85 23.51 21.85
N VAL A 249 3.62 22.74 21.08
CA VAL A 249 5.09 22.89 20.98
C VAL A 249 5.52 23.71 19.73
N GLY A 250 4.66 23.83 18.72
CA GLY A 250 5.02 24.37 17.40
C GLY A 250 4.46 25.76 17.05
N ASN A 251 5.33 26.64 16.53
CA ASN A 251 4.93 27.85 15.80
C ASN A 251 4.55 27.59 14.32
N ILE A 252 4.54 26.31 13.88
CA ILE A 252 4.38 25.90 12.48
C ILE A 252 3.05 25.13 12.31
N TYR A 253 2.45 25.24 11.12
CA TYR A 253 1.30 24.42 10.71
C TYR A 253 1.60 22.92 10.85
N VAL A 254 0.67 22.18 11.48
CA VAL A 254 0.80 20.73 11.62
C VAL A 254 0.68 20.07 10.25
N GLN A 255 1.73 19.38 9.84
CA GLN A 255 1.73 18.57 8.62
C GLN A 255 0.84 17.34 8.82
N VAL A 256 -0.33 17.29 8.19
CA VAL A 256 -1.38 16.28 8.44
C VAL A 256 -0.88 14.85 8.23
N HIS A 257 0.00 14.62 7.26
CA HIS A 257 0.58 13.31 6.98
C HIS A 257 1.45 12.77 8.13
N THR A 258 1.89 13.64 9.06
CA THR A 258 2.67 13.24 10.23
C THR A 258 1.81 12.76 11.41
N LEU A 259 0.48 12.82 11.29
CA LEU A 259 -0.47 12.30 12.26
C LEU A 259 -0.85 10.86 11.91
N PRO A 260 -1.29 10.03 12.88
CA PRO A 260 -1.95 8.76 12.58
C PRO A 260 -3.15 8.98 11.65
N PRO A 261 -3.54 8.05 10.75
CA PRO A 261 -4.75 8.23 9.94
C PRO A 261 -6.00 8.42 10.81
N THR A 262 -7.08 8.97 10.23
CA THR A 262 -8.40 8.94 10.89
C THR A 262 -8.89 7.50 10.97
N SER A 263 -9.77 7.17 11.94
CA SER A 263 -10.35 5.82 12.01
C SER A 263 -11.06 5.41 10.69
N ASP A 264 -11.72 6.34 10.01
CA ASP A 264 -12.34 6.11 8.70
C ASP A 264 -11.33 5.74 7.60
N ALA A 265 -10.26 6.53 7.44
CA ALA A 265 -9.21 6.25 6.45
C ALA A 265 -8.44 4.96 6.80
N ALA A 266 -8.22 4.70 8.09
CA ALA A 266 -7.60 3.47 8.57
C ALA A 266 -8.46 2.24 8.25
N LYS A 267 -9.78 2.31 8.46
CA LYS A 267 -10.73 1.24 8.11
C LYS A 267 -10.65 0.90 6.63
N LEU A 268 -10.73 1.90 5.75
CA LEU A 268 -10.64 1.69 4.29
C LEU A 268 -9.28 1.14 3.85
N HIS A 269 -8.18 1.60 4.47
CA HIS A 269 -6.86 1.02 4.25
C HIS A 269 -6.82 -0.46 4.67
N CYS A 270 -7.35 -0.79 5.85
CA CYS A 270 -7.40 -2.16 6.35
C CYS A 270 -8.27 -3.09 5.47
N MET A 271 -9.37 -2.59 4.91
CA MET A 271 -10.17 -3.36 3.94
C MET A 271 -9.36 -3.73 2.70
N ARG A 272 -8.60 -2.78 2.12
CA ARG A 272 -7.73 -3.07 0.98
C ARG A 272 -6.55 -3.98 1.34
N VAL A 273 -5.98 -3.81 2.53
CA VAL A 273 -4.92 -4.69 3.04
C VAL A 273 -5.43 -6.11 3.18
N TYR A 274 -6.65 -6.30 3.71
CA TYR A 274 -7.28 -7.60 3.79
C TYR A 274 -7.45 -8.21 2.39
N HIS A 275 -8.05 -7.47 1.45
CA HIS A 275 -8.21 -7.93 0.06
C HIS A 275 -6.88 -8.38 -0.55
N GLN A 276 -5.84 -7.55 -0.50
CA GLN A 276 -4.52 -7.90 -1.03
C GLN A 276 -3.90 -9.11 -0.33
N THR A 277 -4.05 -9.21 0.99
CA THR A 277 -3.55 -10.34 1.78
C THR A 277 -4.24 -11.63 1.33
N GLN A 278 -5.57 -11.60 1.17
CA GLN A 278 -6.36 -12.75 0.73
C GLN A 278 -6.00 -13.18 -0.70
N VAL A 279 -5.79 -12.24 -1.62
CA VAL A 279 -5.25 -12.53 -2.97
C VAL A 279 -3.92 -13.27 -2.87
N TRP A 280 -2.96 -12.73 -2.12
CA TRP A 280 -1.63 -13.31 -1.98
C TRP A 280 -1.58 -14.68 -1.31
N ILE A 281 -2.53 -15.01 -0.44
CA ILE A 281 -2.63 -16.35 0.17
C ILE A 281 -3.50 -17.33 -0.62
N GLY A 282 -3.96 -16.95 -1.82
CA GLY A 282 -4.73 -17.81 -2.72
C GLY A 282 -6.22 -17.93 -2.36
N LYS A 283 -6.79 -16.92 -1.70
CA LYS A 283 -8.22 -16.84 -1.33
C LYS A 283 -8.94 -15.63 -1.93
N GLY A 284 -8.29 -14.90 -2.84
CA GLY A 284 -8.79 -13.64 -3.39
C GLY A 284 -9.93 -13.76 -4.39
N ASP A 285 -10.06 -14.91 -5.07
CA ASP A 285 -11.00 -15.08 -6.20
C ASP A 285 -12.48 -14.84 -5.82
N LYS A 286 -12.81 -14.91 -4.52
CA LYS A 286 -14.16 -14.69 -4.00
C LYS A 286 -14.41 -13.27 -3.49
N LEU A 287 -13.43 -12.38 -3.59
CA LEU A 287 -13.49 -11.04 -3.00
C LEU A 287 -13.55 -9.98 -4.11
N ASP A 288 -14.75 -9.47 -4.38
CA ASP A 288 -14.93 -8.32 -5.28
C ASP A 288 -14.25 -7.09 -4.65
N PRO A 289 -13.22 -6.49 -5.28
CA PRO A 289 -12.53 -5.33 -4.74
C PRO A 289 -13.46 -4.18 -4.31
N LYS A 290 -14.62 -4.00 -4.95
CA LYS A 290 -15.57 -2.93 -4.60
C LYS A 290 -16.12 -3.06 -3.17
N ASP A 291 -16.22 -4.29 -2.66
CA ASP A 291 -16.63 -4.55 -1.28
C ASP A 291 -15.50 -4.27 -0.27
N TRP A 292 -14.27 -4.04 -0.76
CA TRP A 292 -13.05 -3.94 0.03
C TRP A 292 -12.32 -2.59 -0.12
N GLY A 293 -13.09 -1.51 -0.30
CA GLY A 293 -12.56 -0.15 -0.25
C GLY A 293 -12.03 0.37 -1.59
N TRP A 294 -12.59 -0.13 -2.68
CA TRP A 294 -12.36 0.32 -4.05
C TRP A 294 -13.68 0.75 -4.71
N HIS A 295 -13.60 1.58 -5.75
CA HIS A 295 -14.73 1.94 -6.60
C HIS A 295 -14.26 2.08 -8.05
N VAL A 296 -15.18 2.01 -9.00
CA VAL A 296 -14.87 2.19 -10.43
C VAL A 296 -15.17 3.64 -10.83
N GLU A 297 -14.20 4.29 -11.46
CA GLU A 297 -14.31 5.62 -12.06
C GLU A 297 -13.55 5.59 -13.40
N ASP A 298 -14.16 6.07 -14.49
CA ASP A 298 -13.56 6.07 -15.84
C ASP A 298 -12.96 4.72 -16.29
N ASN A 299 -13.68 3.62 -16.04
CA ASN A 299 -13.24 2.24 -16.30
C ASN A 299 -11.88 1.90 -15.64
N LYS A 300 -11.62 2.48 -14.47
CA LYS A 300 -10.47 2.16 -13.63
C LYS A 300 -10.89 1.94 -12.19
N LEU A 301 -10.20 1.04 -11.50
CA LEU A 301 -10.46 0.77 -10.11
C LEU A 301 -9.60 1.70 -9.22
N LEU A 302 -10.26 2.56 -8.44
CA LEU A 302 -9.63 3.56 -7.59
C LEU A 302 -9.93 3.31 -6.10
N PRO A 303 -8.95 3.53 -5.19
CA PRO A 303 -9.14 3.32 -3.78
C PRO A 303 -10.02 4.43 -3.18
N ILE A 304 -11.01 4.05 -2.38
CA ILE A 304 -11.78 4.98 -1.55
C ILE A 304 -10.86 5.44 -0.42
N ARG A 305 -10.48 6.72 -0.40
CA ARG A 305 -9.44 7.24 0.50
C ARG A 305 -9.97 7.59 1.89
N ALA A 306 -11.17 8.17 1.92
CA ALA A 306 -11.93 8.53 3.10
C ALA A 306 -13.39 8.75 2.66
N ILE A 307 -14.33 8.44 3.54
CA ILE A 307 -15.76 8.77 3.42
C ILE A 307 -16.06 10.01 4.27
N LEU A 308 -15.42 10.12 5.43
CA LEU A 308 -15.62 11.23 6.36
C LEU A 308 -14.60 12.36 6.11
N PRO A 309 -14.95 13.62 6.48
CA PRO A 309 -13.99 14.72 6.40
C PRO A 309 -12.76 14.46 7.29
N PRO A 310 -11.57 14.94 6.90
CA PRO A 310 -10.30 14.64 7.59
C PRO A 310 -10.18 15.24 8.99
N ALA A 311 -11.07 16.18 9.33
CA ALA A 311 -11.25 16.78 10.65
C ALA A 311 -12.64 17.43 10.71
N PRO A 312 -13.22 17.63 11.92
CA PRO A 312 -14.40 18.46 12.11
C PRO A 312 -14.26 19.83 11.44
N GLU A 313 -15.36 20.37 10.91
CA GLU A 313 -15.36 21.63 10.16
C GLU A 313 -14.81 22.80 10.98
N LYS A 314 -15.13 22.84 12.29
CA LYS A 314 -14.57 23.83 13.23
C LYS A 314 -13.03 23.79 13.26
N LEU A 315 -12.40 22.62 13.09
CA LEU A 315 -10.95 22.46 13.05
C LEU A 315 -10.34 22.86 11.69
N LEU A 316 -11.03 22.55 10.59
CA LEU A 316 -10.61 22.96 9.23
C LEU A 316 -10.70 24.48 9.04
N ARG A 317 -11.61 25.11 9.77
CA ARG A 317 -11.76 26.56 9.89
C ARG A 317 -10.92 27.15 11.03
N ILE A 318 -9.96 26.42 11.65
CA ILE A 318 -9.05 27.01 12.66
C ILE A 318 -8.19 28.06 11.97
N ILE A 319 -8.70 29.27 12.03
CA ILE A 319 -8.02 30.48 11.66
C ILE A 319 -7.68 31.12 12.98
N ARG A 320 -6.43 30.92 13.42
CA ARG A 320 -5.92 31.57 14.62
C ARG A 320 -5.25 32.89 14.23
N CYS A 321 -5.41 33.90 15.07
CA CYS A 321 -4.67 35.14 14.93
C CYS A 321 -3.47 35.16 15.88
N ASN A 322 -2.43 35.91 15.50
CA ASN A 322 -1.31 36.26 16.39
C ASN A 322 -1.37 37.75 16.74
N CYS A 323 -2.58 38.30 16.86
CA CYS A 323 -2.76 39.70 17.19
C CYS A 323 -2.19 39.98 18.58
N LYS A 324 -1.21 40.88 18.64
CA LYS A 324 -0.64 41.42 19.89
C LYS A 324 -1.50 42.53 20.49
N LEU A 325 -2.33 43.14 19.65
CA LEU A 325 -3.26 44.21 20.00
C LEU A 325 -4.69 43.69 19.83
N ASN A 326 -5.66 44.58 19.99
CA ASN A 326 -7.07 44.27 19.88
C ASN A 326 -7.44 43.68 18.48
N CYS A 327 -8.38 42.74 18.44
CA CYS A 327 -8.79 42.02 17.22
C CYS A 327 -9.94 42.72 16.46
N ASP A 328 -9.93 44.05 16.41
CA ASP A 328 -11.02 44.89 15.92
C ASP A 328 -11.03 45.10 14.40
N THR A 329 -9.90 44.89 13.72
CA THR A 329 -9.76 45.08 12.28
C THR A 329 -9.62 43.75 11.52
N LYS A 330 -9.82 43.79 10.19
CA LYS A 330 -9.55 42.66 9.28
C LYS A 330 -8.06 42.27 9.17
N ARG A 331 -7.17 42.89 9.97
CA ARG A 331 -5.79 42.41 10.19
C ARG A 331 -5.77 41.17 11.10
N CYS A 332 -6.78 41.00 11.96
CA CYS A 332 -7.01 39.74 12.64
C CYS A 332 -7.50 38.70 11.64
N SER A 333 -6.79 37.57 11.53
CA SER A 333 -7.15 36.48 10.63
C SER A 333 -8.51 35.88 11.00
N CYS A 334 -8.83 35.73 12.29
CA CYS A 334 -10.13 35.26 12.77
C CYS A 334 -11.26 36.15 12.25
N ARG A 335 -11.18 37.46 12.54
CA ARG A 335 -12.16 38.47 12.09
C ARG A 335 -12.25 38.57 10.57
N LYS A 336 -11.13 38.50 9.85
CA LYS A 336 -11.10 38.53 8.37
C LYS A 336 -11.95 37.43 7.75
N HIS A 337 -12.02 36.27 8.39
CA HIS A 337 -12.76 35.11 7.92
C HIS A 337 -14.08 34.90 8.68
N GLY A 338 -14.53 35.91 9.43
CA GLY A 338 -15.82 35.90 10.10
C GLY A 338 -15.96 34.88 11.22
N ILE A 339 -14.86 34.54 11.90
CA ILE A 339 -14.89 33.67 13.09
C ILE A 339 -14.35 34.37 14.33
N ASP A 340 -14.82 33.95 15.50
CA ASP A 340 -14.32 34.44 16.79
C ASP A 340 -12.93 33.88 17.12
N CYS A 341 -12.15 34.67 17.85
CA CYS A 341 -10.86 34.28 18.39
C CYS A 341 -11.09 33.23 19.48
N SER A 342 -10.41 32.10 19.38
CA SER A 342 -10.46 31.00 20.36
C SER A 342 -9.20 30.97 21.25
N PRO A 343 -9.17 30.11 22.30
CA PRO A 343 -7.97 29.86 23.10
C PRO A 343 -6.74 29.41 22.30
N ALA A 344 -6.93 28.96 21.04
CA ALA A 344 -5.84 28.60 20.13
C ALA A 344 -5.18 29.82 19.43
N CYS A 345 -5.70 31.04 19.61
CA CYS A 345 -5.08 32.28 19.11
C CYS A 345 -3.88 32.69 19.98
N GLY A 346 -2.86 33.32 19.36
CA GLY A 346 -1.56 33.59 19.98
C GLY A 346 -1.63 34.37 21.30
N GLU A 347 -1.59 35.70 21.24
CA GLU A 347 -1.58 36.53 22.46
C GLU A 347 -3.00 36.82 22.97
N CYS A 348 -3.97 37.03 22.07
CA CYS A 348 -5.33 37.36 22.50
C CYS A 348 -6.06 36.20 23.17
N ARG A 349 -5.76 34.95 22.78
CA ARG A 349 -6.34 33.69 23.28
C ARG A 349 -7.88 33.69 23.38
N GLY A 350 -8.57 34.51 22.59
CA GLY A 350 -10.02 34.67 22.71
C GLY A 350 -10.50 35.25 24.03
N MET A 351 -9.62 35.75 24.90
CA MET A 351 -10.01 36.32 26.21
C MET A 351 -9.69 37.82 26.29
N ASN A 352 -8.60 38.24 25.66
CA ASN A 352 -8.09 39.62 25.72
C ASN A 352 -8.25 40.36 24.39
N CYS A 353 -9.34 40.13 23.67
CA CYS A 353 -9.64 40.87 22.43
C CYS A 353 -11.13 41.03 22.16
N SER A 354 -11.45 42.05 21.36
CA SER A 354 -12.78 42.43 20.88
C SER A 354 -13.43 41.45 19.90
N ASN A 355 -12.72 40.44 19.44
CA ASN A 355 -13.25 39.41 18.55
C ASN A 355 -13.38 38.09 19.31
N THR A 356 -13.92 38.13 20.52
CA THR A 356 -14.23 36.96 21.34
C THR A 356 -15.72 36.63 21.25
N SER A 357 -16.05 35.35 21.34
CA SER A 357 -17.42 34.89 21.45
C SER A 357 -17.95 35.18 22.85
N ASN A 358 -18.98 36.03 22.97
CA ASN A 358 -19.75 36.19 24.21
C ASN A 358 -20.61 34.95 24.45
N ILE A 359 -19.98 33.83 24.83
CA ILE A 359 -20.72 32.68 25.34
C ILE A 359 -20.95 32.98 26.82
N THR A 360 -22.05 33.64 27.13
CA THR A 360 -22.69 33.48 28.43
C THR A 360 -23.22 32.06 28.50
N GLU A 361 -23.01 31.38 29.63
CA GLU A 361 -23.37 30.00 29.97
C GLU A 361 -24.89 29.69 29.90
N ALA A 362 -25.54 29.90 28.75
CA ALA A 362 -26.99 29.73 28.59
C ALA A 362 -27.41 28.59 27.64
N ASP A 363 -26.50 27.95 26.91
CA ASP A 363 -26.85 26.94 25.88
C ASP A 363 -26.45 25.49 26.26
N GLU A 364 -26.23 25.17 27.55
CA GLU A 364 -26.00 23.79 28.02
C GLU A 364 -27.27 23.06 28.54
N LEU A 365 -28.46 23.60 28.27
CA LEU A 365 -29.73 22.97 28.64
C LEU A 365 -30.72 22.99 27.48
N ASP A 366 -30.42 22.21 26.43
CA ASP A 366 -31.44 21.62 25.55
C ASP A 366 -30.75 20.55 24.69
N ASP A 367 -30.59 19.37 25.27
CA ASP A 367 -30.64 18.05 24.62
C ASP A 367 -30.18 16.98 25.63
N MET A 368 -31.11 16.52 26.47
CA MET A 368 -31.04 15.18 27.08
C MET A 368 -31.63 14.15 26.13
#